data_AF-A0A1J5GSY7-F1
#
_entry.id   AF-A0A1J5GSY7-F1
#
_cell.length_a   1.000
_cell.length_b   1.000
_cell.length_c   1.000
_cell.angle_alpha   90.00
_cell.angle_beta   90.00
_cell.angle_gamma   90.00
#
_symmetry.space_group_name_H-M   'P 1'
#
loop_
_entity.id
_entity.type
_entity.pdbx_description
1 polymer ?
#
loop_
_entity_poly.entity_id
_entity_poly.type
_entity_poly.pdbx_seq_one_letter_code
_entity_poly.pdbx_strand_id
1 'polypeptide(L)'
;MMKSQKSGYPPSGCKSQNEKGVALYFALMIMTVLLALALGISAILLGQMKVMKGMENSVLAFYAADTGIERELYRVSKTEYEPPPNLYCGFLDLDDDGGDVTNCSATAIDCTDQDDACYKVTVGAVTQSIGVYRKVRRAIEISF
;
A
#
# COMPACT_ATOMS: atom_id res chain seq x y z
N MET A 1 -19.58 -93.17 45.27
CA MET A 1 -20.39 -92.30 44.40
C MET A 1 -20.28 -90.87 44.93
N MET A 2 -19.48 -90.01 44.28
CA MET A 2 -19.39 -88.57 44.59
C MET A 2 -19.80 -87.80 43.33
N LYS A 3 -20.86 -87.01 43.44
CA LYS A 3 -21.32 -86.08 42.40
C LYS A 3 -20.61 -84.74 42.56
N SER A 4 -20.06 -84.26 41.45
CA SER A 4 -20.19 -82.90 40.90
C SER A 4 -20.09 -81.70 41.84
N GLN A 5 -19.05 -80.89 41.65
CA GLN A 5 -19.19 -79.43 41.52
C GLN A 5 -18.28 -78.90 40.41
N LYS A 6 -18.87 -78.32 39.37
CA LYS A 6 -18.18 -77.54 38.34
C LYS A 6 -17.95 -76.13 38.88
N SER A 7 -16.70 -75.71 38.94
CA SER A 7 -16.29 -74.34 39.23
C SER A 7 -16.79 -73.41 38.11
N GLY A 8 -17.68 -72.48 38.46
CA GLY A 8 -18.15 -71.42 37.58
C GLY A 8 -17.26 -70.20 37.71
N TYR A 9 -16.59 -69.81 36.62
CA TYR A 9 -15.94 -68.50 36.52
C TYR A 9 -16.93 -67.50 35.91
N PRO A 10 -17.06 -66.27 36.45
CA PRO A 10 -17.85 -65.23 35.81
C PRO A 10 -17.13 -64.70 34.56
N PRO A 11 -17.84 -64.35 33.47
CA PRO A 11 -17.23 -63.67 32.34
C PRO A 11 -17.03 -62.20 32.69
N SER A 12 -15.84 -61.84 33.19
CA SER A 12 -15.46 -60.43 33.34
C SER A 12 -15.00 -59.87 31.99
N GLY A 13 -15.97 -59.67 31.10
CA GLY A 13 -15.83 -58.80 29.95
C GLY A 13 -16.08 -57.35 30.36
N CYS A 14 -15.08 -56.49 30.15
CA CYS A 14 -15.27 -55.07 29.82
C CYS A 14 -14.10 -54.66 28.92
N LYS A 15 -14.29 -54.88 27.62
CA LYS A 15 -13.36 -54.43 26.58
C LYS A 15 -13.75 -53.00 26.24
N SER A 16 -13.04 -52.00 26.76
CA SER A 16 -13.24 -50.60 26.32
C SER A 16 -12.69 -50.45 24.90
N GLN A 17 -13.54 -50.66 23.91
CA GLN A 17 -13.25 -50.30 22.53
C GLN A 17 -14.15 -49.13 22.20
N ASN A 18 -13.63 -47.89 22.22
CA ASN A 18 -14.10 -46.75 21.40
C ASN A 18 -13.42 -45.39 21.73
N GLU A 19 -12.09 -45.33 21.85
CA GLU A 19 -11.35 -44.06 21.91
C GLU A 19 -10.44 -43.84 20.68
N LYS A 20 -10.62 -44.64 19.63
CA LYS A 20 -9.79 -44.60 18.41
C LYS A 20 -10.52 -43.81 17.33
N GLY A 21 -10.47 -42.49 17.43
CA GLY A 21 -11.03 -41.61 16.39
C GLY A 21 -11.10 -40.13 16.77
N VAL A 22 -11.16 -39.83 18.07
CA VAL A 22 -11.29 -38.46 18.58
C VAL A 22 -10.06 -37.59 18.22
N ALA A 23 -8.86 -38.19 18.21
CA ALA A 23 -7.64 -37.49 17.81
C ALA A 23 -7.66 -36.98 16.35
N LEU A 24 -8.30 -37.71 15.44
CA LEU A 24 -8.42 -37.30 14.04
C LEU A 24 -9.36 -36.10 13.89
N TYR A 25 -10.44 -36.07 14.67
CA TYR A 25 -11.36 -34.93 14.70
C TYR A 25 -10.68 -33.66 15.18
N PHE A 26 -9.90 -33.74 16.25
CA PHE A 26 -9.11 -32.59 16.73
C PHE A 26 -8.05 -32.15 15.73
N ALA A 27 -7.36 -33.09 15.08
CA ALA A 27 -6.38 -32.75 14.04
C ALA A 27 -7.04 -32.00 12.87
N LEU A 28 -8.22 -32.45 12.41
CA LEU A 28 -8.97 -31.77 11.36
C LEU A 28 -9.45 -30.38 11.79
N MET A 29 -9.94 -30.24 13.03
CA MET A 29 -10.35 -28.93 13.55
C MET A 29 -9.19 -27.93 13.63
N ILE A 30 -8.02 -28.38 14.07
CA ILE A 30 -6.84 -27.51 14.13
C ILE A 30 -6.38 -27.16 12.71
N MET A 31 -6.37 -28.13 11.78
CA MET A 31 -6.00 -27.90 10.38
C MET A 31 -6.93 -26.88 9.70
N THR A 32 -8.24 -26.95 9.92
CA THR A 32 -9.18 -25.98 9.32
C THR A 32 -9.01 -24.58 9.90
N VAL A 33 -8.78 -24.46 11.21
CA VAL A 33 -8.48 -23.16 11.85
C VAL A 33 -7.17 -22.58 11.29
N LEU A 34 -6.12 -23.38 11.19
CA LEU A 34 -4.83 -22.94 10.62
C LEU A 34 -4.98 -22.52 9.15
N LEU A 35 -5.75 -23.26 8.36
CA LEU A 35 -6.03 -22.92 6.97
C LEU A 35 -6.79 -21.59 6.86
N ALA A 36 -7.81 -21.39 7.70
CA ALA A 36 -8.57 -20.15 7.74
C ALA A 36 -7.68 -18.94 8.10
N LEU A 37 -6.76 -19.11 9.06
CA LEU A 37 -5.79 -18.07 9.42
C LEU A 37 -4.84 -17.76 8.26
N ALA A 38 -4.29 -18.78 7.60
CA ALA A 38 -3.38 -18.60 6.48
C ALA A 38 -4.04 -17.86 5.30
N LEU A 39 -5.28 -18.24 4.96
CA LEU A 39 -6.06 -17.57 3.92
C LEU A 39 -6.46 -16.14 4.32
N GLY A 40 -6.84 -15.92 5.58
CA GLY A 40 -7.16 -14.60 6.12
C GLY A 40 -5.98 -13.63 6.02
N ILE A 41 -4.78 -14.07 6.43
CA ILE A 41 -3.55 -13.26 6.33
C ILE A 41 -3.22 -12.99 4.86
N SER A 42 -3.32 -14.00 4.00
CA SER A 42 -3.05 -13.86 2.57
C SER A 42 -3.95 -12.82 1.91
N ALA A 43 -5.24 -12.80 2.25
CA ALA A 43 -6.19 -11.80 1.75
C ALA A 43 -5.84 -10.38 2.21
N ILE A 44 -5.41 -10.21 3.46
CA ILE A 44 -4.97 -8.92 3.99
C ILE A 44 -3.73 -8.41 3.23
N LEU A 45 -2.73 -9.28 3.03
CA LEU A 45 -1.50 -8.91 2.31
C LEU A 45 -1.79 -8.45 0.87
N LEU A 46 -2.65 -9.16 0.16
CA LEU A 46 -3.05 -8.76 -1.20
C LEU A 46 -3.79 -7.41 -1.22
N GLY A 47 -4.57 -7.11 -0.19
CA GLY A 47 -5.19 -5.79 -0.01
C GLY A 47 -4.15 -4.69 0.21
N GLN A 48 -3.16 -4.95 1.05
CA GLN A 48 -2.10 -3.99 1.37
C GLN A 48 -1.21 -3.66 0.17
N MET A 49 -0.94 -4.61 -0.73
CA MET A 49 -0.17 -4.34 -1.95
C MET A 49 -0.77 -3.23 -2.82
N LYS A 50 -2.10 -3.12 -2.90
CA LYS A 50 -2.77 -2.04 -3.65
C LYS A 50 -2.58 -0.68 -2.98
N VAL A 51 -2.62 -0.65 -1.65
CA VAL A 51 -2.39 0.58 -0.86
C VAL A 51 -0.94 1.05 -1.02
N MET A 52 0.02 0.12 -1.00
CA MET A 52 1.45 0.43 -1.21
C MET A 52 1.70 1.12 -2.55
N LYS A 53 1.06 0.69 -3.64
CA LYS A 53 1.16 1.37 -4.95
C LYS A 53 0.67 2.82 -4.89
N GLY A 54 -0.40 3.10 -4.14
CA GLY A 54 -0.88 4.48 -3.93
C GLY A 54 0.07 5.33 -3.09
N MET A 55 0.79 4.72 -2.14
CA MET A 55 1.83 5.39 -1.37
C MET A 55 3.04 5.74 -2.22
N GLU A 56 3.51 4.81 -3.06
CA GLU A 56 4.60 5.07 -4.01
C GLU A 56 4.29 6.26 -4.91
N ASN A 57 3.10 6.26 -5.53
CA ASN A 57 2.63 7.39 -6.34
C ASN A 57 2.58 8.71 -5.56
N SER A 58 2.30 8.65 -4.24
CA SER A 58 2.31 9.83 -3.37
C SER A 58 3.72 10.39 -3.15
N VAL A 59 4.74 9.53 -3.06
CA VAL A 59 6.13 9.95 -2.89
C VAL A 59 6.61 10.67 -4.16
N LEU A 60 6.31 10.10 -5.33
CA LEU A 60 6.64 10.73 -6.62
C LEU A 60 5.95 12.09 -6.81
N ALA A 61 4.65 12.17 -6.51
CA ALA A 61 3.93 13.45 -6.53
C ALA A 61 4.50 14.47 -5.53
N PHE A 62 4.95 14.02 -4.36
CA PHE A 62 5.61 14.90 -3.38
C PHE A 62 6.97 15.39 -3.88
N TYR A 63 7.76 14.49 -4.46
CA TYR A 63 9.07 14.82 -5.04
C TYR A 63 8.95 15.82 -6.20
N ALA A 64 7.90 15.71 -7.02
CA ALA A 64 7.58 16.72 -8.03
C ALA A 64 7.29 18.09 -7.41
N ALA A 65 6.48 18.13 -6.35
CA ALA A 65 6.20 19.39 -5.65
C ALA A 65 7.48 20.00 -5.06
N ASP A 66 8.34 19.19 -4.45
CA ASP A 66 9.60 19.63 -3.85
C ASP A 66 10.58 20.16 -4.91
N THR A 67 10.72 19.44 -6.02
CA THR A 67 11.53 19.89 -7.16
C THR A 67 11.04 21.23 -7.71
N GLY A 68 9.72 21.41 -7.80
CA GLY A 68 9.12 22.67 -8.24
C GLY A 68 9.50 23.84 -7.34
N ILE A 69 9.37 23.68 -6.02
CA ILE A 69 9.65 24.77 -5.09
C ILE A 69 11.13 25.12 -5.05
N GLU A 70 12.01 24.12 -5.05
CA GLU A 70 13.46 24.32 -5.08
C GLU A 70 13.91 25.05 -6.34
N ARG A 71 13.28 24.77 -7.48
CA ARG A 71 13.57 25.48 -8.73
C ARG A 71 13.23 26.97 -8.65
N GLU A 72 12.09 27.30 -8.05
CA GLU A 72 11.70 28.71 -7.88
C GLU A 72 12.58 29.42 -6.85
N LEU A 73 12.90 28.76 -5.72
CA LEU A 73 13.83 29.31 -4.73
C LEU A 73 15.23 29.52 -5.32
N TYR A 74 15.71 28.59 -6.15
CA TYR A 74 16.98 28.71 -6.84
C TYR A 74 17.00 29.93 -7.78
N ARG A 75 15.94 30.13 -8.58
CA ARG A 75 15.80 31.31 -9.47
C ARG A 75 15.84 32.62 -8.69
N VAL A 76 15.07 32.70 -7.61
CA VAL A 76 15.05 33.87 -6.72
C VAL A 76 16.43 34.11 -6.11
N SER A 77 17.15 33.06 -5.70
CA SER A 77 18.46 33.19 -5.06
C SER A 77 19.58 33.65 -6.01
N LYS A 78 19.51 33.31 -7.30
CA LYS A 78 20.59 33.59 -8.26
C LYS A 78 20.56 34.98 -8.86
N THR A 79 19.57 35.83 -8.53
CA THR A 79 19.41 37.17 -9.14
C THR A 79 19.42 37.16 -10.67
N GLU A 80 19.14 36.01 -11.28
CA GLU A 80 18.78 35.96 -12.69
C GLU A 80 17.30 36.32 -12.80
N TYR A 81 17.07 37.44 -13.47
CA TYR A 81 15.94 37.66 -14.36
C TYR A 81 14.73 38.42 -13.78
N GLU A 82 14.03 39.04 -14.74
CA GLU A 82 12.72 39.69 -14.66
C GLU A 82 11.76 38.95 -13.70
N PRO A 83 10.78 39.66 -13.09
CA PRO A 83 9.84 39.06 -12.15
C PRO A 83 9.31 37.74 -12.75
N PRO A 84 9.55 36.60 -12.09
CA PRO A 84 9.11 35.32 -12.62
C PRO A 84 7.60 35.40 -12.83
N PRO A 85 7.05 34.79 -13.89
CA PRO A 85 5.61 34.66 -14.00
C PRO A 85 5.10 34.03 -12.70
N ASN A 86 4.03 34.59 -12.14
CA ASN A 86 3.42 34.18 -10.87
C ASN A 86 2.98 32.70 -10.86
N LEU A 87 3.11 32.02 -11.99
CA LEU A 87 2.79 30.63 -12.23
C LEU A 87 3.89 30.02 -13.11
N TYR A 88 4.44 28.90 -12.65
CA TYR A 88 5.40 28.08 -13.38
C TYR A 88 4.97 26.62 -13.37
N CYS A 89 5.26 25.88 -14.44
CA CYS A 89 5.06 24.43 -14.47
C CYS A 89 6.24 23.72 -15.09
N GLY A 90 6.41 22.47 -14.72
CA GLY A 90 7.38 21.56 -15.32
C GLY A 90 7.03 20.11 -15.04
N PHE A 91 7.86 19.22 -15.54
CA PHE A 91 7.75 17.79 -15.33
C PHE A 91 9.09 17.19 -14.92
N LEU A 92 9.01 16.01 -14.34
CA LEU A 92 10.10 15.08 -14.05
C LEU A 92 9.91 13.93 -15.02
N ASP A 93 10.87 13.80 -15.93
CA ASP A 93 11.00 12.68 -16.85
C ASP A 93 11.52 11.47 -16.06
N LEU A 94 10.66 10.46 -15.86
CA LEU A 94 10.94 9.31 -15.01
C LEU A 94 11.38 8.07 -15.78
N ASP A 95 11.11 8.01 -17.08
CA ASP A 95 11.43 6.89 -17.96
C ASP A 95 12.27 7.27 -19.20
N ASP A 96 12.71 8.53 -19.31
CA ASP A 96 13.59 9.06 -20.35
C ASP A 96 12.98 8.98 -21.76
N ASP A 97 11.65 8.99 -21.85
CA ASP A 97 10.91 9.08 -23.11
C ASP A 97 10.50 10.51 -23.49
N GLY A 98 10.69 11.45 -22.54
CA GLY A 98 10.37 12.86 -22.67
C GLY A 98 8.93 13.17 -22.32
N GLY A 99 8.72 14.14 -21.44
CA GLY A 99 7.39 14.59 -21.04
C GLY A 99 7.00 15.96 -21.57
N ASP A 100 5.73 16.32 -21.37
CA ASP A 100 5.28 17.71 -21.43
C ASP A 100 4.08 17.95 -20.51
N VAL A 101 3.92 19.19 -20.07
CA VAL A 101 2.75 19.66 -19.33
C VAL A 101 1.74 20.23 -20.32
N THR A 102 0.63 19.53 -20.55
CA THR A 102 -0.38 19.94 -21.52
C THR A 102 -1.20 21.15 -21.05
N ASN A 103 -1.38 21.28 -19.73
CA ASN A 103 -2.16 22.35 -19.13
C ASN A 103 -1.48 22.86 -17.87
N CYS A 104 -1.21 24.16 -17.83
CA CYS A 104 -0.63 24.85 -16.69
C CYS A 104 -1.48 26.07 -16.36
N SER A 105 -2.22 26.03 -15.25
CA SER A 105 -3.01 27.16 -14.77
C SER A 105 -3.01 27.24 -13.24
N ALA A 106 -3.49 28.37 -12.72
CA ALA A 106 -3.65 28.55 -11.27
C ALA A 106 -4.47 27.42 -10.62
N THR A 107 -5.47 26.88 -11.33
CA THR A 107 -6.38 25.85 -10.80
C THR A 107 -6.05 24.44 -11.27
N ALA A 108 -5.51 24.26 -12.47
CA ALA A 108 -5.25 22.94 -13.07
C ALA A 108 -3.77 22.71 -13.41
N ILE A 109 -3.37 21.45 -13.37
CA ILE A 109 -2.14 20.96 -13.99
C ILE A 109 -2.45 19.58 -14.59
N ASP A 110 -2.18 19.42 -15.87
CA ASP A 110 -2.37 18.16 -16.58
C ASP A 110 -1.04 17.73 -17.24
N CYS A 111 -0.62 16.51 -16.93
CA CYS A 111 0.53 15.86 -17.55
C CYS A 111 0.11 15.20 -18.85
N THR A 112 0.95 15.31 -19.88
CA THR A 112 0.75 14.58 -21.14
C THR A 112 1.03 13.10 -20.92
N ASP A 113 2.13 12.81 -20.22
CA ASP A 113 2.50 11.45 -19.86
C ASP A 113 1.98 11.07 -18.46
N GLN A 114 1.42 9.86 -18.35
CA GLN A 114 0.93 9.32 -17.08
C GLN A 114 2.02 8.58 -16.28
N ASP A 115 3.14 8.30 -16.91
CA ASP A 115 4.31 7.63 -16.35
C ASP A 115 5.35 8.63 -15.83
N ASP A 116 5.17 9.93 -16.14
CA ASP A 116 5.88 11.08 -15.58
C ASP A 116 5.16 11.80 -14.44
N ALA A 117 5.93 12.54 -13.64
CA ALA A 117 5.39 13.42 -12.61
C ALA A 117 5.48 14.89 -13.03
N CYS A 118 4.41 15.66 -12.85
CA CYS A 118 4.42 17.10 -13.14
C CYS A 118 4.26 17.94 -11.89
N TYR A 119 4.71 19.18 -11.95
CA TYR A 119 4.53 20.15 -10.90
C TYR A 119 4.11 21.50 -11.43
N LYS A 120 3.34 22.23 -10.62
CA LYS A 120 3.08 23.65 -10.78
C LYS A 120 3.47 24.41 -9.54
N VAL A 121 4.02 25.59 -9.72
CA VAL A 121 4.37 26.51 -8.65
C VAL A 121 3.65 27.82 -8.87
N THR A 122 2.96 28.30 -7.84
CA THR A 122 2.33 29.63 -7.81
C THR A 122 3.11 30.48 -6.83
N VAL A 123 3.65 31.59 -7.31
CA VAL A 123 4.47 32.54 -6.53
C VAL A 123 3.63 33.77 -6.20
N GLY A 124 3.54 34.10 -4.91
CA GLY A 124 2.76 35.23 -4.41
C GLY A 124 3.14 35.54 -2.96
N ALA A 125 2.18 36.04 -2.16
CA ALA A 125 2.37 36.19 -0.72
C ALA A 125 2.66 34.85 -0.02
N VAL A 126 2.20 33.77 -0.63
CA VAL A 126 2.46 32.40 -0.24
C VAL A 126 2.92 31.67 -1.50
N THR A 127 4.05 30.98 -1.42
CA THR A 127 4.54 30.14 -2.52
C THR A 127 3.99 28.75 -2.36
N GLN A 128 3.21 28.29 -3.34
CA GLN A 128 2.61 26.97 -3.34
C GLN A 128 3.14 26.16 -4.50
N SER A 129 3.67 24.97 -4.23
CA SER A 129 4.04 23.98 -5.23
C SER A 129 3.12 22.77 -5.14
N ILE A 130 2.56 22.33 -6.27
CA ILE A 130 1.67 21.17 -6.37
C ILE A 130 2.29 20.20 -7.37
N GLY A 131 2.60 19.00 -6.90
CA GLY A 131 3.06 17.88 -7.72
C GLY A 131 1.95 16.85 -7.96
N VAL A 132 1.97 16.24 -9.14
CA VAL A 132 0.95 15.30 -9.62
C VAL A 132 1.63 14.10 -10.26
N TYR A 133 1.20 12.89 -9.88
CA TYR A 133 1.64 11.63 -10.45
C TYR A 133 0.53 10.58 -10.39
N ARG A 134 0.20 9.92 -11.51
CA ARG A 134 -0.85 8.88 -11.60
C ARG A 134 -2.12 9.19 -10.77
N LYS A 135 -2.67 10.40 -10.94
CA LYS A 135 -3.86 10.96 -10.25
C LYS A 135 -3.69 11.28 -8.76
N VAL A 136 -2.54 11.03 -8.18
CA VAL A 136 -2.19 11.48 -6.83
C VAL A 136 -1.66 12.90 -6.90
N ARG A 137 -2.12 13.75 -5.97
CA ARG A 137 -1.72 15.15 -5.87
C ARG A 137 -1.14 15.42 -4.49
N ARG A 138 0.01 16.08 -4.44
CA ARG A 138 0.65 16.54 -3.19
C ARG A 138 1.00 18.01 -3.35
N ALA A 139 0.91 18.75 -2.25
CA ALA A 139 1.17 20.18 -2.24
C ALA A 139 2.13 20.51 -1.10
N ILE A 140 3.04 21.45 -1.37
CA ILE A 140 3.95 22.07 -0.41
C ILE A 140 3.69 23.56 -0.46
N GLU A 141 3.61 24.18 0.70
CA GLU A 141 3.35 25.61 0.84
C GLU A 141 4.39 26.21 1.77
N ILE A 142 4.96 27.34 1.36
CA ILE A 142 5.93 28.10 2.14
C ILE A 142 5.44 29.55 2.22
N SER A 143 5.34 30.05 3.45
CA SER A 143 5.08 31.46 3.79
C SER A 143 6.30 32.01 4.54
N PHE A 144 6.74 33.20 4.16
CA PHE A 144 7.85 33.92 4.81
C PHE A 144 7.35 34.99 5.78
#